data_AF-A0A0F8BFX9-F1
#
_entry.id   AF-A0A0F8BFX9-F1
#
_cell.length_a   1.000
_cell.length_b   1.000
_cell.length_c   1.000
_cell.angle_alpha   90.00
_cell.angle_beta   90.00
_cell.angle_gamma   90.00
#
_symmetry.space_group_name_H-M   'P 1'
#
loop_
_entity.id
_entity.type
_entity.pdbx_description
1 polymer ?
#
loop_
_entity_poly.entity_id
_entity_poly.type
_entity_poly.pdbx_seq_one_letter_code
_entity_poly.pdbx_strand_id
1 'polypeptide(L)'
;RPSKVALALVTAGIPAPRWPGAPPALSLQVLSGAVTRSTADGIVAQLAMTIGNAALATSLLFADLFDAEVTPDELSASMGATNLIAVPLGAIPMCHGCDGVAGKHAFGARTGGANVVLGVGYLVAVPFATPALLDAFPVAMLGALLAIVAVSLARNALDSENVALSVAIGLVALATNLGVAFLLGIVAHLAWERVRERDGESDDRL
;
A
#
# COMPACT_ATOMS: atom_id res chain seq x y z
N ARG A 1 15.71 31.13 6.01
CA ARG A 1 15.50 30.67 7.42
C ARG A 1 16.05 29.26 7.50
N PRO A 2 17.01 28.93 8.38
CA PRO A 2 17.50 27.57 8.50
C PRO A 2 16.31 26.64 8.80
N SER A 3 16.28 25.48 8.15
CA SER A 3 15.24 24.48 8.44
C SER A 3 15.33 24.12 9.93
N LYS A 4 14.19 23.85 10.58
CA LYS A 4 14.16 23.45 12.00
C LYS A 4 15.12 22.28 12.27
N VAL A 5 15.34 21.44 11.25
CA VAL A 5 16.30 20.32 11.23
C VAL A 5 17.76 20.81 11.28
N ALA A 6 18.13 21.79 10.45
CA ALA A 6 19.48 22.37 10.47
C ALA A 6 19.77 23.09 11.78
N LEU A 7 18.79 23.83 12.32
CA LEU A 7 18.93 24.46 13.64
C LEU A 7 19.07 23.39 14.74
N ALA A 8 18.26 22.34 14.71
CA ALA A 8 18.33 21.24 15.67
C ALA A 8 19.68 20.49 15.61
N LEU A 9 20.21 20.23 14.41
CA LEU A 9 21.54 19.61 14.24
C LEU A 9 22.66 20.49 14.79
N VAL A 10 22.58 21.80 14.57
CA VAL A 10 23.59 22.77 15.05
C VAL A 10 23.51 22.95 16.57
N THR A 11 22.31 22.91 17.17
CA THR A 11 22.15 23.14 18.61
C THR A 11 22.26 21.87 19.47
N ALA A 12 21.87 20.71 18.94
CA ALA A 12 21.80 19.44 19.68
C ALA A 12 22.87 18.41 19.27
N GLY A 13 23.59 18.64 18.16
CA GLY A 13 24.55 17.69 17.60
C GLY A 13 23.89 16.52 16.87
N ILE A 14 24.71 15.64 16.29
CA ILE A 14 24.25 14.38 15.70
C ILE A 14 23.95 13.41 16.85
N PRO A 15 22.75 12.80 16.92
CA PRO A 15 22.43 11.81 17.95
C PRO A 15 23.47 10.69 17.98
N ALA A 16 23.80 10.16 19.16
CA ALA A 16 24.64 8.97 19.23
C ALA A 16 23.90 7.76 18.62
N PRO A 17 24.58 6.90 17.85
CA PRO A 17 23.97 5.71 17.27
C PRO A 17 23.48 4.79 18.41
N ARG A 18 22.22 4.39 18.34
CA ARG A 18 21.57 3.50 19.31
C ARG A 18 21.01 2.25 18.64
N TRP A 19 21.04 1.13 19.36
CA TRP A 19 20.35 -0.08 18.91
C TRP A 19 18.83 0.16 18.94
N PRO A 20 18.09 -0.12 17.85
CA PRO A 20 16.64 0.15 17.77
C PRO A 20 15.78 -0.72 18.69
N GLY A 21 16.34 -1.75 19.34
CA GLY A 21 15.65 -2.63 20.27
C GLY A 21 15.49 -4.05 19.74
N ALA A 22 15.08 -4.96 20.61
CA ALA A 22 14.71 -6.32 20.21
C ALA A 22 13.28 -6.32 19.63
N PRO A 23 12.97 -7.23 18.70
CA PRO A 23 11.61 -7.38 18.20
C PRO A 23 10.64 -7.76 19.34
N PRO A 24 9.36 -7.40 19.21
CA PRO A 24 8.35 -7.80 20.18
C PRO A 24 8.26 -9.33 20.27
N ALA A 25 8.18 -9.86 21.50
CA ALA A 25 8.11 -11.29 21.73
C ALA A 25 6.78 -11.86 21.22
N LEU A 26 6.84 -12.78 20.26
CA LEU A 26 5.69 -13.59 19.85
C LEU A 26 5.33 -14.54 21.01
N SER A 27 4.19 -14.29 21.63
CA SER A 27 3.63 -15.14 22.68
C SER A 27 2.19 -15.50 22.33
N LEU A 28 1.73 -16.65 22.81
CA LEU A 28 0.35 -17.11 22.60
C LEU A 28 -0.66 -16.08 23.11
N GLN A 29 -0.33 -15.38 24.20
CA GLN A 29 -1.13 -14.33 24.81
C GLN A 29 -1.30 -13.14 23.87
N VAL A 30 -0.20 -12.64 23.28
CA VAL A 30 -0.25 -11.56 22.27
C VAL A 30 -1.08 -12.00 21.06
N LEU A 31 -0.88 -13.23 20.58
CA LEU A 31 -1.59 -13.74 19.43
C LEU A 31 -3.09 -13.90 19.70
N SER A 32 -3.47 -14.40 20.88
CA SER A 32 -4.88 -14.52 21.29
C SER A 32 -5.55 -13.17 21.47
N GLY A 33 -4.83 -12.17 21.98
CA GLY A 33 -5.34 -10.80 22.12
C GLY A 33 -5.51 -10.09 20.78
N ALA A 34 -4.77 -10.51 19.76
CA ALA A 34 -4.87 -9.98 18.40
C ALA A 34 -6.11 -10.52 17.65
N VAL A 35 -6.77 -11.57 18.11
CA VAL A 35 -7.99 -12.10 17.48
C VAL A 35 -9.18 -11.22 17.86
N THR A 36 -9.36 -10.13 17.13
CA THR A 36 -10.48 -9.20 17.30
C THR A 36 -11.23 -9.00 16.00
N ARG A 37 -12.48 -8.51 16.07
CA ARG A 37 -13.24 -8.11 14.88
C ARG A 37 -12.53 -7.03 14.08
N SER A 38 -11.92 -6.05 14.76
CA SER A 38 -11.15 -4.99 14.10
C SER A 38 -9.94 -5.53 13.33
N THR A 39 -9.26 -6.54 13.88
CA THR A 39 -8.18 -7.23 13.18
C THR A 39 -8.69 -7.96 11.94
N ALA A 40 -9.83 -8.65 12.05
CA ALA A 40 -10.44 -9.33 10.91
C ALA A 40 -10.85 -8.35 9.81
N ASP A 41 -11.50 -7.23 10.15
CA ASP A 41 -11.89 -6.18 9.21
C ASP A 41 -10.66 -5.58 8.52
N GLY A 42 -9.59 -5.33 9.29
CA GLY A 42 -8.32 -4.84 8.78
C GLY A 42 -7.64 -5.82 7.82
N ILE A 43 -7.66 -7.12 8.12
CA ILE A 43 -7.13 -8.17 7.24
C ILE A 43 -7.89 -8.19 5.92
N VAL A 44 -9.23 -8.16 5.95
CA VAL A 44 -10.04 -8.18 4.72
C VAL A 44 -9.78 -6.92 3.87
N ALA A 45 -9.73 -5.74 4.51
CA ALA A 45 -9.39 -4.51 3.81
C ALA A 45 -7.97 -4.53 3.20
N GLN A 46 -7.00 -5.07 3.94
CA GLN A 46 -5.62 -5.17 3.47
C GLN A 46 -5.45 -6.20 2.35
N LEU A 47 -6.20 -7.30 2.37
CA LEU A 47 -6.24 -8.27 1.28
C LEU A 47 -6.74 -7.62 0.00
N ALA A 48 -7.84 -6.87 0.07
CA ALA A 48 -8.37 -6.12 -1.07
C ALA A 48 -7.32 -5.17 -1.68
N MET A 49 -6.63 -4.38 -0.84
CA MET A 49 -5.55 -3.48 -1.29
C MET A 49 -4.37 -4.24 -1.89
N THR A 50 -4.00 -5.38 -1.31
CA THR A 50 -2.84 -6.16 -1.77
C THR A 50 -3.11 -6.75 -3.16
N ILE A 51 -4.31 -7.29 -3.39
CA ILE A 51 -4.70 -7.85 -4.69
C ILE A 51 -4.76 -6.72 -5.74
N GLY A 52 -5.50 -5.64 -5.45
CA GLY A 52 -5.71 -4.57 -6.41
C GLY A 52 -4.44 -3.76 -6.72
N ASN A 53 -3.91 -3.08 -5.71
CA ASN A 53 -2.80 -2.14 -5.90
C ASN A 53 -1.45 -2.88 -6.03
N ALA A 54 -1.16 -3.81 -5.10
CA ALA A 54 0.18 -4.36 -4.99
C ALA A 54 0.47 -5.57 -5.89
N ALA A 55 -0.55 -6.29 -6.37
CA ALA A 55 -0.39 -7.43 -7.28
C ALA A 55 -0.83 -7.08 -8.70
N LEU A 56 -2.11 -6.81 -8.94
CA LEU A 56 -2.64 -6.57 -10.29
C LEU A 56 -2.13 -5.27 -10.92
N ALA A 57 -2.32 -4.13 -10.26
CA ALA A 57 -1.89 -2.85 -10.80
C ALA A 57 -0.35 -2.75 -10.89
N THR A 58 0.36 -3.38 -9.95
CA THR A 58 1.83 -3.43 -10.00
C THR A 58 2.32 -4.30 -11.15
N SER A 59 1.68 -5.45 -11.42
CA SER A 59 1.99 -6.31 -12.58
C SER A 59 1.85 -5.54 -13.90
N LEU A 60 0.72 -4.85 -14.10
CA LEU A 60 0.50 -4.00 -15.26
C LEU A 60 1.54 -2.86 -15.36
N LEU A 61 1.85 -2.22 -14.24
CA LEU A 61 2.86 -1.17 -14.20
C LEU A 61 4.25 -1.66 -14.63
N PHE A 62 4.62 -2.90 -14.28
CA PHE A 62 5.89 -3.49 -14.72
C PHE A 62 5.92 -3.70 -16.24
N ALA A 63 4.82 -4.15 -16.84
CA ALA A 63 4.69 -4.24 -18.28
C ALA A 63 4.80 -2.84 -18.93
N ASP A 64 4.05 -1.86 -18.42
CA ASP A 64 3.95 -0.53 -19.02
C ASP A 64 5.23 0.31 -18.90
N LEU A 65 5.92 0.25 -17.74
CA LEU A 65 7.07 1.12 -17.46
C LEU A 65 8.43 0.46 -17.65
N PHE A 66 8.50 -0.87 -17.52
CA PHE A 66 9.76 -1.61 -17.52
C PHE A 66 9.85 -2.66 -18.61
N ASP A 67 8.81 -2.82 -19.45
CA ASP A 67 8.73 -3.86 -20.49
C ASP A 67 9.03 -5.26 -19.91
N ALA A 68 8.52 -5.50 -18.70
CA ALA A 68 8.79 -6.68 -17.91
C ALA A 68 7.49 -7.38 -17.50
N GLU A 69 7.35 -8.64 -17.90
CA GLU A 69 6.22 -9.48 -17.50
C GLU A 69 6.48 -10.07 -16.11
N VAL A 70 5.88 -9.45 -15.09
CA VAL A 70 5.87 -9.99 -13.72
C VAL A 70 4.43 -10.30 -13.35
N THR A 71 4.14 -11.55 -13.04
CA THR A 71 2.77 -11.98 -12.77
C THR A 71 2.29 -11.51 -11.38
N PRO A 72 0.97 -11.32 -11.19
CA PRO A 72 0.41 -11.03 -9.88
C PRO A 72 0.74 -12.10 -8.82
N ASP A 73 0.89 -13.36 -9.24
CA ASP A 73 1.24 -14.48 -8.38
C ASP A 73 2.70 -14.39 -7.89
N GLU A 74 3.64 -14.04 -8.76
CA GLU A 74 5.05 -13.81 -8.38
C GLU A 74 5.18 -12.63 -7.41
N LEU A 75 4.44 -11.54 -7.67
CA LEU A 75 4.37 -10.39 -6.76
C LEU A 75 3.77 -10.81 -5.40
N SER A 76 2.69 -11.58 -5.40
CA SER A 76 2.05 -12.07 -4.18
C SER A 76 2.95 -13.01 -3.38
N ALA A 77 3.64 -13.94 -4.06
CA ALA A 77 4.55 -14.89 -3.43
C ALA A 77 5.78 -14.18 -2.80
N SER A 78 6.38 -13.23 -3.52
CA SER A 78 7.53 -12.46 -3.01
C SER A 78 7.17 -11.56 -1.83
N MET A 79 6.01 -10.90 -1.88
CA MET A 79 5.46 -10.13 -0.75
C MET A 79 5.20 -11.05 0.46
N GLY A 80 4.55 -12.20 0.24
CA GLY A 80 4.25 -13.16 1.29
C GLY A 80 5.52 -13.67 1.98
N ALA A 81 6.51 -14.09 1.20
CA ALA A 81 7.79 -14.57 1.71
C ALA A 81 8.51 -13.48 2.53
N THR A 82 8.57 -12.26 2.02
CA THR A 82 9.25 -11.14 2.69
C THR A 82 8.56 -10.79 4.02
N ASN A 83 7.22 -10.77 4.05
CA ASN A 83 6.48 -10.48 5.28
C ASN A 83 6.58 -11.60 6.31
N LEU A 84 6.52 -12.88 5.89
CA LEU A 84 6.69 -14.02 6.78
C LEU A 84 8.06 -14.03 7.48
N ILE A 85 9.08 -13.49 6.83
CA ILE A 85 10.42 -13.34 7.40
C ILE A 85 10.51 -12.08 8.28
N ALA A 86 10.02 -10.93 7.79
CA ALA A 86 10.25 -9.63 8.41
C ALA A 86 9.33 -9.35 9.61
N VAL A 87 8.06 -9.73 9.55
CA VAL A 87 7.06 -9.41 10.59
C VAL A 87 7.42 -10.05 11.94
N PRO A 88 7.85 -11.33 12.03
CA PRO A 88 8.35 -11.90 13.28
C PRO A 88 9.56 -11.17 13.87
N LEU A 89 10.32 -10.44 13.03
CA LEU A 89 11.45 -9.61 13.42
C LEU A 89 11.03 -8.16 13.77
N GLY A 90 9.73 -7.92 13.99
CA GLY A 90 9.20 -6.63 14.41
C GLY A 90 8.90 -5.66 13.26
N ALA A 91 8.94 -6.11 12.01
CA ALA A 91 8.48 -5.31 10.88
C ALA A 91 6.94 -5.21 10.87
N ILE A 92 6.44 -4.11 10.32
CA ILE A 92 5.03 -3.95 9.97
C ILE A 92 4.80 -4.61 8.61
N PRO A 93 3.64 -5.21 8.32
CA PRO A 93 3.34 -5.76 7.00
C PRO A 93 3.54 -4.75 5.86
N MET A 94 4.15 -5.19 4.75
CA MET A 94 4.52 -4.37 3.59
C MET A 94 4.04 -4.99 2.27
N CYS A 95 4.04 -4.20 1.20
CA CYS A 95 3.69 -4.65 -0.15
C CYS A 95 4.60 -4.01 -1.22
N HIS A 96 4.51 -4.45 -2.47
CA HIS A 96 5.26 -3.92 -3.61
C HIS A 96 4.59 -2.74 -4.34
N GLY A 97 3.56 -2.12 -3.73
CA GLY A 97 2.61 -1.16 -4.32
C GLY A 97 3.07 -0.30 -5.50
N CYS A 98 2.20 -0.18 -6.51
CA CYS A 98 2.50 0.40 -7.81
C CYS A 98 2.96 1.87 -7.71
N ASP A 99 2.33 2.66 -6.84
CA ASP A 99 2.65 4.09 -6.67
C ASP A 99 4.11 4.32 -6.26
N GLY A 100 4.66 3.45 -5.40
CA GLY A 100 6.05 3.55 -4.95
C GLY A 100 7.04 3.23 -6.08
N VAL A 101 6.68 2.28 -6.96
CA VAL A 101 7.46 1.92 -8.14
C VAL A 101 7.38 3.02 -9.20
N ALA A 102 6.16 3.49 -9.50
CA ALA A 102 5.90 4.56 -10.45
C ALA A 102 6.59 5.86 -10.05
N GLY A 103 6.56 6.22 -8.75
CA GLY A 103 7.24 7.39 -8.23
C GLY A 103 8.76 7.30 -8.46
N LYS A 104 9.38 6.16 -8.15
CA LYS A 104 10.82 5.95 -8.40
C LYS A 104 11.13 6.03 -9.90
N HIS A 105 10.27 5.47 -10.74
CA HIS A 105 10.40 5.54 -12.19
C HIS A 105 10.32 7.00 -12.70
N ALA A 106 9.39 7.80 -12.18
CA ALA A 106 9.25 9.22 -12.49
C ALA A 106 10.50 10.04 -12.09
N PHE A 107 11.20 9.62 -11.04
CA PHE A 107 12.50 10.19 -10.64
C PHE A 107 13.72 9.57 -11.38
N GLY A 108 13.49 8.79 -12.43
CA GLY A 108 14.55 8.27 -13.31
C GLY A 108 15.07 6.87 -12.95
N ALA A 109 14.51 6.19 -11.94
CA ALA A 109 14.86 4.81 -11.67
C ALA A 109 14.41 3.90 -12.83
N ARG A 110 15.30 3.02 -13.29
CA ARG A 110 15.02 2.02 -14.34
C ARG A 110 15.26 0.59 -13.87
N THR A 111 15.75 0.42 -12.66
CA THR A 111 16.04 -0.87 -12.04
C THR A 111 15.68 -0.83 -10.55
N GLY A 112 15.73 -1.99 -9.89
CA GLY A 112 15.57 -2.11 -8.44
C GLY A 112 16.66 -1.41 -7.62
N GLY A 113 17.69 -0.81 -8.24
CA GLY A 113 18.76 -0.10 -7.54
C GLY A 113 18.27 1.01 -6.60
N ALA A 114 17.19 1.70 -6.97
CA ALA A 114 16.57 2.71 -6.10
C ALA A 114 16.07 2.10 -4.77
N ASN A 115 15.56 0.88 -4.79
CA ASN A 115 15.14 0.17 -3.57
C ASN A 115 16.34 -0.21 -2.71
N VAL A 116 17.44 -0.65 -3.33
CA VAL A 116 18.68 -1.00 -2.62
C VAL A 116 19.27 0.23 -1.94
N VAL A 117 19.38 1.36 -2.66
CA VAL A 117 19.91 2.63 -2.11
C VAL A 117 19.04 3.11 -0.95
N LEU A 118 17.71 3.07 -1.08
CA LEU A 118 16.79 3.43 0.01
C LEU A 118 16.95 2.50 1.21
N GLY A 119 17.03 1.18 0.99
CA GLY A 119 17.20 0.19 2.05
C GLY A 119 18.52 0.40 2.81
N VAL A 120 19.64 0.58 2.10
CA VAL A 120 20.93 0.90 2.69
C VAL A 120 20.88 2.22 3.46
N GLY A 121 20.24 3.24 2.89
CA GLY A 121 20.02 4.52 3.55
C GLY A 121 19.27 4.38 4.87
N TYR A 122 18.20 3.57 4.91
CA TYR A 122 17.46 3.28 6.14
C TYR A 122 18.30 2.51 7.16
N LEU A 123 19.09 1.52 6.74
CA LEU A 123 19.99 0.80 7.64
C LEU A 123 21.03 1.72 8.29
N VAL A 124 21.55 2.68 7.53
CA VAL A 124 22.48 3.70 8.05
C VAL A 124 21.76 4.71 8.94
N ALA A 125 20.51 5.08 8.63
CA ALA A 125 19.76 6.09 9.36
C ALA A 125 19.13 5.58 10.67
N VAL A 126 18.72 4.30 10.74
CA VAL A 126 17.97 3.75 11.87
C VAL A 126 18.67 3.92 13.23
N PRO A 127 20.01 3.79 13.36
CA PRO A 127 20.67 3.98 14.65
C PRO A 127 20.57 5.42 15.15
N PHE A 128 20.31 6.38 14.26
CA PHE A 128 20.20 7.80 14.57
C PHE A 128 18.74 8.28 14.72
N ALA A 129 17.77 7.42 14.40
CA ALA A 129 16.36 7.74 14.54
C ALA A 129 16.01 7.87 16.02
N THR A 130 15.62 9.07 16.47
CA THR A 130 15.16 9.35 17.84
C THR A 130 13.65 9.64 17.85
N PRO A 131 12.92 9.40 18.96
CA PRO A 131 11.50 9.74 19.02
C PRO A 131 11.24 11.22 18.71
N ALA A 132 12.09 12.11 19.22
CA ALA A 132 12.01 13.54 18.93
C ALA A 132 12.17 13.87 17.44
N LEU A 133 13.00 13.13 16.70
CA LEU A 133 13.13 13.30 15.25
C LEU A 133 11.88 12.82 14.51
N LEU A 134 11.26 11.73 14.97
CA LEU A 134 10.01 11.21 14.43
C LEU A 134 8.84 12.17 14.71
N ASP A 135 8.76 12.73 15.92
CA ASP A 135 7.74 13.72 16.31
C ASP A 135 7.90 15.06 15.60
N ALA A 136 9.11 15.37 15.13
CA ALA A 136 9.38 16.55 14.30
C ALA A 136 8.85 16.41 12.86
N PHE A 137 8.38 15.23 12.46
CA PHE A 137 7.84 15.01 11.12
C PHE A 137 6.61 15.90 10.87
N PRO A 138 6.59 16.69 9.78
CA PRO A 138 5.53 17.66 9.55
C PRO A 138 4.24 16.97 9.10
N VAL A 139 3.35 16.67 10.05
CA VAL A 139 2.03 16.06 9.77
C VAL A 139 1.22 16.86 8.74
N ALA A 140 1.38 18.18 8.69
CA ALA A 140 0.76 19.03 7.67
C ALA A 140 1.23 18.68 6.24
N MET A 141 2.51 18.35 6.06
CA MET A 141 3.05 17.91 4.77
C MET A 141 2.47 16.55 4.39
N LEU A 142 2.34 15.63 5.35
CA LEU A 142 1.68 14.34 5.11
C LEU A 142 0.23 14.54 4.65
N GLY A 143 -0.53 15.39 5.34
CA GLY A 143 -1.90 15.73 4.93
C GLY A 143 -1.97 16.32 3.53
N ALA A 144 -1.05 17.22 3.16
CA ALA A 144 -0.98 17.78 1.82
C ALA A 144 -0.67 16.71 0.75
N LEU A 145 0.28 15.81 1.01
CA LEU A 145 0.60 14.69 0.13
C LEU A 145 -0.61 13.76 -0.06
N LEU A 146 -1.29 13.40 1.03
CA LEU A 146 -2.49 12.56 0.98
C LEU A 146 -3.63 13.24 0.21
N ALA A 147 -3.81 14.55 0.34
CA ALA A 147 -4.81 15.29 -0.43
C ALA A 147 -4.51 15.27 -1.93
N ILE A 148 -3.24 15.46 -2.32
CA ILE A 148 -2.82 15.39 -3.73
C ILE A 148 -3.07 13.98 -4.29
N VAL A 149 -2.67 12.94 -3.56
CA VAL A 149 -2.91 11.54 -3.95
C VAL A 149 -4.41 11.28 -4.08
N ALA A 150 -5.23 11.72 -3.13
CA ALA A 150 -6.68 11.56 -3.19
C ALA A 150 -7.30 12.22 -4.43
N VAL A 151 -6.87 13.43 -4.80
CA VAL A 151 -7.32 14.10 -6.03
C VAL A 151 -6.86 13.35 -7.28
N SER A 152 -5.62 12.85 -7.29
CA SER A 152 -5.10 12.05 -8.40
C SER A 152 -5.90 10.77 -8.60
N LEU A 153 -6.18 10.03 -7.52
CA LEU A 153 -6.99 8.82 -7.55
C LEU A 153 -8.43 9.12 -7.96
N ALA A 154 -9.01 10.21 -7.47
CA ALA A 154 -10.36 10.61 -7.84
C ALA A 154 -10.48 10.89 -9.35
N ARG A 155 -9.48 11.55 -9.95
CA ARG A 155 -9.45 11.75 -11.41
C ARG A 155 -9.36 10.44 -12.17
N ASN A 156 -8.47 9.55 -11.76
CA ASN A 156 -8.34 8.23 -12.39
C ASN A 156 -9.61 7.39 -12.27
N ALA A 157 -10.36 7.52 -11.17
CA ALA A 157 -11.65 6.86 -11.00
C ALA A 157 -12.75 7.40 -11.92
N LEU A 158 -12.64 8.65 -12.38
CA LEU A 158 -13.57 9.25 -13.36
C LEU A 158 -13.27 8.82 -14.80
N ASP A 159 -12.05 8.33 -15.06
CA ASP A 159 -11.64 7.77 -16.37
C ASP A 159 -11.95 6.26 -16.48
N SER A 160 -12.61 5.66 -15.48
CA SER A 160 -12.96 4.23 -15.50
C SER A 160 -14.12 3.96 -16.48
N GLU A 161 -14.16 2.74 -17.02
CA GLU A 161 -15.23 2.31 -17.94
C GLU A 161 -16.63 2.38 -17.30
N ASN A 162 -16.70 2.30 -15.96
CA ASN A 162 -17.95 2.35 -15.21
C ASN A 162 -17.80 3.24 -13.98
N VAL A 163 -17.80 4.56 -14.21
CA VAL A 163 -17.70 5.59 -13.17
C VAL A 163 -18.77 5.42 -12.08
N ALA A 164 -20.00 5.03 -12.45
CA ALA A 164 -21.09 4.82 -11.49
C ALA A 164 -20.75 3.72 -10.49
N LEU A 165 -20.20 2.59 -10.97
CA LEU A 165 -19.73 1.50 -10.13
C LEU A 165 -18.55 1.94 -9.25
N SER A 166 -17.57 2.65 -9.82
CA SER A 166 -16.41 3.16 -9.06
C SER A 166 -16.81 4.12 -7.94
N VAL A 167 -17.73 5.05 -8.20
CA VAL A 167 -18.27 5.98 -7.20
C VAL A 167 -19.08 5.24 -6.14
N ALA A 168 -19.92 4.28 -6.54
CA ALA A 168 -20.69 3.48 -5.59
C ALA A 168 -19.79 2.70 -4.62
N ILE A 169 -18.74 2.04 -5.14
CA ILE A 169 -17.74 1.35 -4.32
C ILE A 169 -17.05 2.33 -3.37
N GLY A 170 -16.68 3.52 -3.85
CA GLY A 170 -16.08 4.58 -3.02
C GLY A 170 -16.99 5.04 -1.87
N LEU A 171 -18.28 5.26 -2.15
CA LEU A 171 -19.26 5.63 -1.13
C LEU A 171 -19.49 4.52 -0.11
N VAL A 172 -19.54 3.26 -0.55
CA VAL A 172 -19.66 2.10 0.35
C VAL A 172 -18.40 1.97 1.21
N ALA A 173 -17.21 2.19 0.65
CA ALA A 173 -15.96 2.16 1.40
C ALA A 173 -15.91 3.26 2.47
N LEU A 174 -16.41 4.46 2.17
CA LEU A 174 -16.52 5.57 3.13
C LEU A 174 -17.55 5.29 4.24
N ALA A 175 -18.68 4.66 3.90
CA ALA A 175 -19.75 4.36 4.85
C ALA A 175 -19.43 3.14 5.73
N THR A 176 -18.58 2.23 5.24
CA THR A 176 -18.27 0.96 5.91
C THR A 176 -16.76 0.78 6.06
N ASN A 177 -16.16 -0.07 5.25
CA ASN A 177 -14.73 -0.24 5.11
C ASN A 177 -14.41 -0.74 3.71
N LEU A 178 -13.14 -0.61 3.33
CA LEU A 178 -12.67 -1.00 2.00
C LEU A 178 -12.84 -2.50 1.71
N GLY A 179 -12.72 -3.36 2.73
CA GLY A 179 -12.90 -4.80 2.57
C GLY A 179 -14.33 -5.18 2.15
N VAL A 180 -15.33 -4.62 2.83
CA VAL A 180 -16.75 -4.80 2.51
C VAL A 180 -17.07 -4.23 1.13
N ALA A 181 -16.57 -3.02 0.82
CA ALA A 181 -16.77 -2.39 -0.48
C ALA A 181 -16.19 -3.24 -1.63
N PHE A 182 -15.00 -3.81 -1.44
CA PHE A 182 -14.37 -4.69 -2.41
C PHE A 182 -15.18 -5.98 -2.65
N LEU A 183 -15.61 -6.66 -1.58
CA LEU A 183 -16.42 -7.87 -1.69
C LEU A 183 -17.75 -7.60 -2.40
N LEU A 184 -18.44 -6.52 -2.04
CA LEU A 184 -19.67 -6.11 -2.70
C LEU A 184 -19.45 -5.77 -4.17
N GLY A 185 -18.34 -5.10 -4.49
CA GLY A 185 -17.92 -4.81 -5.87
C GLY A 185 -17.77 -6.08 -6.71
N ILE A 186 -17.07 -7.10 -6.19
CA ILE A 186 -16.92 -8.40 -6.87
C ILE A 186 -18.29 -9.06 -7.10
N VAL A 187 -19.13 -9.13 -6.06
CA VAL A 187 -20.45 -9.76 -6.18
C VAL A 187 -21.32 -9.03 -7.21
N ALA A 188 -21.33 -7.70 -7.18
CA ALA A 188 -22.09 -6.89 -8.13
C ALA A 188 -21.59 -7.10 -9.56
N HIS A 189 -20.27 -7.12 -9.76
CA HIS A 189 -19.66 -7.35 -11.07
C HIS A 189 -20.01 -8.74 -11.64
N LEU A 190 -19.84 -9.80 -10.84
CA LEU A 190 -20.16 -11.17 -11.25
C LEU A 190 -21.66 -11.42 -11.47
N ALA A 191 -22.53 -10.65 -10.79
CA ALA A 191 -23.96 -10.69 -11.02
C ALA A 191 -24.32 -10.00 -12.35
N TRP A 192 -23.68 -8.87 -12.64
CA TRP A 192 -23.89 -8.11 -13.88
C TRP A 192 -23.44 -8.91 -15.11
N GLU A 193 -22.27 -9.55 -15.07
CA GLU A 193 -21.79 -10.40 -16.17
C GLU A 193 -22.75 -11.54 -16.48
N ARG A 194 -23.25 -12.24 -15.45
CA ARG A 194 -24.22 -13.34 -15.64
C ARG A 194 -25.54 -12.90 -16.25
N VAL A 195 -26.00 -11.68 -15.97
CA VAL A 195 -27.23 -11.15 -16.59
C VAL A 195 -26.96 -10.80 -18.05
N ARG A 196 -25.81 -10.20 -18.36
CA ARG A 196 -25.43 -9.83 -19.72
C ARG A 196 -25.22 -11.05 -20.63
N GLU A 197 -24.64 -12.13 -20.11
CA GLU A 197 -24.50 -13.40 -20.83
C GLU A 197 -25.88 -14.04 -21.13
N ARG A 198 -26.83 -13.94 -20.19
CA ARG A 198 -28.21 -14.45 -20.38
C ARG A 198 -28.99 -13.65 -21.41
N ASP A 199 -28.84 -12.33 -21.41
CA ASP A 199 -29.49 -11.46 -22.40
C ASP A 199 -28.88 -11.66 -23.81
N GLY A 200 -27.57 -11.93 -23.90
CA GLY A 200 -26.90 -12.27 -25.16
C GLY A 200 -27.32 -13.63 -25.74
N GLU A 201 -27.52 -14.66 -24.90
CA GLU A 201 -28.00 -15.96 -25.37
C GLU A 201 -29.51 -15.98 -25.71
N SER A 202 -30.28 -14.98 -25.25
CA SER A 202 -31.69 -14.84 -25.64
C SER A 202 -31.90 -14.04 -26.93
N ASP A 203 -30.96 -13.17 -27.31
CA ASP A 203 -30.95 -12.47 -28.62
C ASP A 203 -30.53 -13.41 -29.77
N ASP A 204 -29.59 -14.32 -29.53
CA ASP A 204 -29.09 -15.31 -30.53
C ASP A 204 -30.07 -16.47 -30.81
N ARG A 205 -31.16 -16.57 -30.05
CA ARG A 205 -32.21 -17.61 -30.19
C ARG A 205 -33.49 -17.11 -30.88
N LEU A 206 -33.54 -15.83 -31.28
CA LEU A 206 -34.65 -15.22 -32.03
C LEU A 206 -34.28 -15.06 -33.52
#